data_AF-A0A7X6PDQ5-F1
#
_entry.id   AF-A0A7X6PDQ5-F1
#
_cell.length_a   1.000
_cell.length_b   1.000
_cell.length_c   1.000
_cell.angle_alpha   90.00
_cell.angle_beta   90.00
_cell.angle_gamma   90.00
#
_symmetry.space_group_name_H-M   'P 1'
#
loop_
_entity.id
_entity.type
_entity.pdbx_description
1 polymer ?
#
loop_
_entity_poly.entity_id
_entity_poly.type
_entity_poly.pdbx_seq_one_letter_code
_entity_poly.pdbx_strand_id
1 'polypeptide(L)'
;TYGTNPGMGIAIDEAIPALEEISDETRTSFIKSLNYMGFTPGMKLAGQPVDYVFLGSCTNGRIEDLRTFAAFVKGRKKAPGVTVLIVPGSKRVEKQAISEGLAAVLEDAGFTLRQPGCSSCLAMNEDKIPPGKYAVSTSNRNFEGRQGPGARTLLASPLTAAAAAVTGKITDPGELLQD
;
A
#
# COMPACT_ATOMS: atom_id res chain seq x y z
N THR A 1 8.15 -2.68 0.00
CA THR A 1 9.28 -2.46 -0.92
C THR A 1 9.75 -1.03 -0.78
N TYR A 2 10.99 -0.71 -1.17
CA TYR A 2 11.51 0.67 -1.16
C TYR A 2 11.71 1.27 -2.56
N GLY A 3 11.76 0.44 -3.60
CA GLY A 3 11.98 0.87 -4.98
C GLY A 3 10.81 0.59 -5.91
N THR A 4 11.11 0.51 -7.21
CA THR A 4 10.14 0.45 -8.31
C THR A 4 9.95 -0.96 -8.88
N ASN A 5 10.36 -2.00 -8.16
CA ASN A 5 10.03 -3.38 -8.51
C ASN A 5 9.88 -4.27 -7.26
N PRO A 6 9.22 -5.44 -7.39
CA PRO A 6 8.99 -6.34 -6.26
C PRO A 6 10.25 -6.90 -5.60
N GLY A 7 11.38 -6.98 -6.32
CA GLY A 7 12.65 -7.46 -5.77
C GLY A 7 13.31 -6.50 -4.79
N MET A 8 12.89 -5.23 -4.78
CA MET A 8 13.36 -4.21 -3.84
C MET A 8 12.56 -4.25 -2.53
N GLY A 9 12.47 -5.45 -1.94
CA GLY A 9 11.88 -5.73 -0.64
C GLY A 9 12.83 -5.32 0.48
N ILE A 10 12.26 -4.97 1.64
CA ILE A 10 12.99 -4.61 2.85
C ILE A 10 12.05 -4.79 4.05
N ALA A 11 12.58 -5.11 5.22
CA ALA A 11 11.80 -5.07 6.46
C ALA A 11 11.40 -3.63 6.80
N ILE A 12 10.41 -3.44 7.66
CA ILE A 12 9.86 -2.10 7.94
C ILE A 12 10.80 -1.23 8.80
N ASP A 13 11.61 -1.88 9.63
CA ASP A 13 12.56 -1.30 10.59
C ASP A 13 13.99 -1.14 10.03
N GLU A 14 14.27 -1.80 8.90
CA GLU A 14 15.52 -1.73 8.15
C GLU A 14 15.68 -0.42 7.36
N ALA A 15 16.93 -0.08 7.09
CA ALA A 15 17.30 1.03 6.22
C ALA A 15 17.50 0.55 4.78
N ILE A 16 17.12 1.37 3.80
CA ILE A 16 17.43 1.13 2.38
C ILE A 16 18.93 0.82 2.26
N PRO A 17 19.34 -0.22 1.50
CA PRO A 17 20.75 -0.60 1.40
C PRO A 17 21.66 0.59 1.07
N ALA A 18 22.83 0.64 1.70
CA ALA A 18 23.83 1.64 1.37
C ALA A 18 24.38 1.39 -0.05
N LEU A 19 24.99 2.41 -0.65
CA LEU A 19 25.44 2.32 -2.05
C LEU A 19 26.58 1.30 -2.21
N GLU A 20 27.37 1.12 -1.16
CA GLU A 20 28.49 0.20 -1.05
C GLU A 20 28.04 -1.27 -0.98
N GLU A 21 26.79 -1.51 -0.57
CA GLU A 21 26.17 -2.85 -0.51
C GLU A 21 25.60 -3.28 -1.86
N ILE A 22 25.49 -2.35 -2.82
CA ILE A 22 24.94 -2.59 -4.15
C ILE A 22 26.06 -2.89 -5.14
N SER A 23 25.90 -4.01 -5.86
CA SER A 23 26.84 -4.45 -6.89
C SER A 23 26.95 -3.42 -8.02
N ASP A 24 28.12 -3.33 -8.66
CA ASP A 24 28.36 -2.36 -9.73
C ASP A 24 27.39 -2.57 -10.92
N GLU A 25 26.99 -3.81 -11.21
CA GLU A 25 26.07 -4.15 -12.30
C GLU A 25 24.66 -3.59 -12.07
N THR A 26 24.22 -3.51 -10.81
CA THR A 26 22.85 -3.09 -10.46
C THR A 26 22.78 -1.67 -9.90
N ARG A 27 23.92 -1.03 -9.63
CA ARG A 27 24.01 0.31 -9.03
C ARG A 27 23.24 1.37 -9.81
N THR A 28 23.34 1.38 -11.13
CA THR A 28 22.65 2.37 -11.98
C THR A 28 21.13 2.26 -11.89
N SER A 29 20.59 1.04 -11.94
CA SER A 29 19.14 0.81 -11.86
C SER A 29 18.61 1.07 -10.44
N PHE A 30 19.39 0.72 -9.41
CA PHE A 30 19.12 1.05 -8.02
C PHE A 30 18.98 2.57 -7.80
N ILE A 31 19.99 3.35 -8.22
CA ILE A 31 19.96 4.83 -8.10
C ILE A 31 18.76 5.42 -8.84
N LYS A 32 18.50 4.96 -10.07
CA LYS A 32 17.33 5.42 -10.86
C LYS A 32 16.03 5.18 -10.11
N SER A 33 15.88 4.00 -9.51
CA SER A 33 14.70 3.62 -8.75
C SER A 33 14.49 4.51 -7.51
N LEU A 34 15.56 4.77 -6.75
CA LEU A 34 15.50 5.66 -5.59
C LEU A 34 15.17 7.09 -5.98
N ASN A 35 15.77 7.61 -7.06
CA ASN A 35 15.46 8.94 -7.58
C ASN A 35 13.98 9.08 -7.96
N TYR A 36 13.41 8.06 -8.61
CA TYR A 36 11.97 8.03 -8.91
C TYR A 36 11.12 8.09 -7.64
N MET A 37 11.48 7.27 -6.65
CA MET A 37 10.80 7.21 -5.34
C MET A 37 11.08 8.42 -4.45
N GLY A 38 12.04 9.29 -4.81
CA GLY A 38 12.47 10.40 -3.97
C GLY A 38 13.13 9.95 -2.66
N PHE A 39 13.79 8.79 -2.66
CA PHE A 39 14.49 8.23 -1.51
C PHE A 39 16.01 8.29 -1.70
N THR A 40 16.74 8.06 -0.61
CA THR A 40 18.21 8.03 -0.58
C THR A 40 18.71 6.73 0.06
N PRO A 41 19.91 6.24 -0.30
CA PRO A 41 20.53 5.09 0.37
C PRO A 41 20.68 5.33 1.88
N GLY A 42 20.52 4.28 2.69
CA GLY A 42 20.58 4.35 4.16
C GLY A 42 19.35 4.96 4.84
N MET A 43 18.36 5.43 4.08
CA MET A 43 17.13 6.01 4.62
C MET A 43 16.20 4.93 5.21
N LYS A 44 15.57 5.22 6.34
CA LYS A 44 14.47 4.40 6.87
C LYS A 44 13.12 4.85 6.31
N LEU A 45 12.26 3.88 6.01
CA LEU A 45 10.93 4.14 5.47
C LEU A 45 9.87 4.36 6.55
N ALA A 46 10.02 3.72 7.72
CA ALA A 46 9.12 3.94 8.84
C ALA A 46 9.00 5.44 9.16
N GLY A 47 7.77 5.92 9.33
CA GLY A 47 7.45 7.32 9.57
C GLY A 47 7.29 8.19 8.32
N GLN A 48 7.65 7.72 7.13
CA GLN A 48 7.42 8.49 5.89
C GLN A 48 5.93 8.66 5.60
N PRO A 49 5.48 9.85 5.15
CA PRO A 49 4.07 10.12 4.92
C PRO A 49 3.50 9.26 3.79
N VAL A 50 2.22 8.93 3.93
CA VAL A 50 1.45 8.15 2.95
C VAL A 50 0.24 8.96 2.53
N ASP A 51 0.07 9.16 1.23
CA ASP A 51 -1.08 9.88 0.67
C ASP A 51 -2.21 8.92 0.28
N TYR A 52 -1.84 7.74 -0.25
CA TYR A 52 -2.78 6.74 -0.76
C TYR A 52 -2.53 5.36 -0.14
N VAL A 53 -3.62 4.64 0.14
CA VAL A 53 -3.57 3.21 0.43
C VAL A 53 -4.48 2.47 -0.53
N PHE A 54 -3.96 1.43 -1.16
CA PHE A 54 -4.71 0.57 -2.06
C PHE A 54 -4.72 -0.86 -1.54
N LEU A 55 -5.91 -1.36 -1.17
CA LEU A 55 -6.17 -2.74 -0.82
C LEU A 55 -7.05 -3.37 -1.91
N GLY A 56 -6.51 -4.29 -2.70
CA GLY A 56 -7.32 -4.98 -3.71
C GLY A 56 -6.63 -5.24 -5.03
N SER A 57 -7.44 -5.62 -6.03
CA SER A 57 -7.14 -6.14 -7.39
C SER A 57 -7.59 -7.60 -7.65
N CYS A 58 -7.36 -8.09 -8.87
CA CYS A 58 -7.60 -9.49 -9.22
C CYS A 58 -6.57 -10.46 -8.59
N THR A 59 -5.40 -9.97 -8.18
CA THR A 59 -4.35 -10.81 -7.57
C THR A 59 -4.36 -10.77 -6.04
N ASN A 60 -4.81 -9.66 -5.47
CA ASN A 60 -4.87 -9.36 -4.04
C ASN A 60 -6.22 -8.69 -3.77
N GLY A 61 -6.90 -8.92 -2.65
CA GLY A 61 -8.31 -8.56 -2.47
C GLY A 61 -9.20 -9.80 -2.28
N ARG A 62 -8.61 -10.87 -1.75
CA ARG A 62 -9.32 -12.06 -1.28
C ARG A 62 -10.09 -11.70 -0.01
N ILE A 63 -11.00 -12.57 0.42
CA ILE A 63 -11.75 -12.30 1.64
C ILE A 63 -10.84 -12.22 2.86
N GLU A 64 -9.76 -13.00 2.89
CA GLU A 64 -8.75 -12.98 3.96
C GLU A 64 -8.02 -11.62 4.04
N ASP A 65 -7.76 -10.99 2.91
CA ASP A 65 -7.14 -9.65 2.86
C ASP A 65 -8.08 -8.60 3.48
N LEU A 66 -9.38 -8.66 3.13
CA LEU A 66 -10.40 -7.78 3.67
C LEU A 66 -10.63 -8.02 5.17
N ARG A 67 -10.66 -9.29 5.61
CA ARG A 67 -10.76 -9.64 7.04
C ARG A 67 -9.57 -9.11 7.83
N THR A 68 -8.35 -9.29 7.31
CA THR A 68 -7.12 -8.80 7.96
C THR A 68 -7.17 -7.29 8.13
N PHE A 69 -7.54 -6.56 7.07
CA PHE A 69 -7.66 -5.12 7.13
C PHE A 69 -8.78 -4.67 8.07
N ALA A 70 -9.99 -5.24 7.93
CA ALA A 70 -11.15 -4.89 8.76
C ALA A 70 -10.90 -5.15 10.25
N ALA A 71 -10.30 -6.30 10.58
CA ALA A 71 -9.94 -6.64 11.96
C ALA A 71 -8.96 -5.62 12.55
N PHE A 72 -7.96 -5.20 11.78
CA PHE A 72 -6.98 -4.22 12.24
C PHE A 72 -7.58 -2.83 12.43
N VAL A 73 -8.49 -2.39 11.56
CA VAL A 73 -9.05 -1.02 11.64
C VAL A 73 -10.28 -0.92 12.55
N LYS A 74 -10.81 -2.04 13.06
CA LYS A 74 -11.96 -2.05 13.97
C LYS A 74 -11.66 -1.20 15.21
N GLY A 75 -12.56 -0.25 15.49
CA GLY A 75 -12.40 0.69 16.62
C GLY A 75 -11.39 1.81 16.38
N ARG A 76 -10.76 1.87 15.19
CA ARG A 76 -9.83 2.91 14.77
C ARG A 76 -10.47 3.79 13.71
N LYS A 77 -9.82 4.90 13.36
CA LYS A 77 -10.27 5.82 12.30
C LYS A 77 -9.18 6.01 11.27
N LYS A 78 -9.59 6.18 10.01
CA LYS A 78 -8.71 6.57 8.91
C LYS A 78 -7.97 7.87 9.26
N ALA A 79 -6.69 7.93 8.92
CA ALA A 79 -5.90 9.15 9.06
C ALA A 79 -6.47 10.29 8.18
N PRO A 80 -6.47 11.55 8.68
CA PRO A 80 -6.83 12.70 7.87
C PRO A 80 -5.95 12.84 6.64
N GLY A 81 -6.53 13.22 5.50
CA GLY A 81 -5.77 13.45 4.25
C GLY A 81 -5.37 12.19 3.48
N VAL A 82 -5.55 10.99 4.04
CA VAL A 82 -5.26 9.73 3.33
C VAL A 82 -6.46 9.31 2.47
N THR A 83 -6.19 9.01 1.20
CA THR A 83 -7.16 8.39 0.30
C THR A 83 -6.98 6.88 0.33
N VAL A 84 -8.05 6.14 0.67
CA VAL A 84 -7.98 4.69 0.83
C VAL A 84 -8.98 4.03 -0.11
N LEU A 85 -8.46 3.11 -0.93
CA LEU A 85 -9.18 2.45 -2.00
C LEU A 85 -9.22 0.96 -1.70
N ILE A 86 -10.39 0.48 -1.26
CA ILE A 86 -10.62 -0.94 -0.91
C ILE A 86 -11.47 -1.59 -2.00
N VAL A 87 -10.88 -2.53 -2.72
CA VAL A 87 -11.46 -3.14 -3.92
C VAL A 87 -11.46 -4.67 -3.78
N PRO A 88 -12.62 -5.32 -3.59
CA PRO A 88 -12.70 -6.77 -3.56
C PRO A 88 -12.25 -7.37 -4.90
N GLY A 89 -11.56 -8.51 -4.87
CA GLY A 89 -11.04 -9.15 -6.08
C GLY A 89 -12.11 -9.78 -6.97
N SER A 90 -13.35 -9.92 -6.48
CA SER A 90 -14.50 -10.38 -7.26
C SER A 90 -15.83 -10.01 -6.62
N LYS A 91 -16.91 -10.14 -7.39
CA LYS A 91 -18.30 -10.01 -6.89
C LYS A 91 -18.65 -11.01 -5.79
N ARG A 92 -18.06 -12.20 -5.83
CA ARG A 92 -18.24 -13.19 -4.76
C ARG A 92 -17.63 -12.72 -3.45
N VAL A 93 -16.40 -12.18 -3.50
CA VAL A 93 -15.71 -11.64 -2.31
C VAL A 93 -16.42 -10.41 -1.78
N GLU A 94 -16.92 -9.52 -2.65
CA GLU A 94 -17.74 -8.37 -2.24
C GLU A 94 -18.98 -8.82 -1.44
N LYS A 95 -19.78 -9.73 -2.01
CA LYS A 95 -20.98 -10.26 -1.34
C LYS A 95 -20.63 -10.89 0.01
N GLN A 96 -19.52 -11.64 0.05
CA GLN A 96 -19.04 -12.28 1.25
C GLN A 96 -18.61 -11.27 2.33
N ALA A 97 -17.87 -10.23 1.95
CA ALA A 97 -17.46 -9.16 2.86
C ALA A 97 -18.66 -8.42 3.46
N ILE A 98 -19.72 -8.22 2.67
CA ILE A 98 -20.99 -7.63 3.15
C ILE A 98 -21.68 -8.60 4.12
N SER A 99 -21.82 -9.89 3.76
CA SER A 99 -22.50 -10.87 4.62
C SER A 99 -21.78 -11.11 5.95
N GLU A 100 -20.45 -10.94 5.98
CA GLU A 100 -19.63 -11.07 7.19
C GLU A 100 -19.57 -9.77 8.03
N GLY A 101 -20.24 -8.71 7.59
CA GLY A 101 -20.25 -7.41 8.28
C GLY A 101 -18.95 -6.61 8.15
N LEU A 102 -18.02 -7.03 7.29
CA LEU A 102 -16.75 -6.32 7.09
C LEU A 102 -16.97 -4.93 6.49
N ALA A 103 -17.96 -4.79 5.61
CA ALA A 103 -18.31 -3.50 5.03
C ALA A 103 -18.69 -2.47 6.10
N ALA A 104 -19.46 -2.87 7.12
CA ALA A 104 -19.85 -2.01 8.23
C ALA A 104 -18.64 -1.62 9.10
N VAL A 105 -17.76 -2.58 9.41
CA VAL A 105 -16.52 -2.29 10.16
C VAL A 105 -15.63 -1.29 9.42
N LEU A 106 -15.52 -1.42 8.11
CA LEU A 106 -14.77 -0.49 7.26
C LEU A 106 -15.41 0.91 7.26
N GLU A 107 -16.73 0.98 7.11
CA GLU A 107 -17.49 2.24 7.13
C GLU A 107 -17.36 2.96 8.48
N ASP A 108 -17.50 2.23 9.59
CA ASP A 108 -17.29 2.75 10.93
C ASP A 108 -15.90 3.35 11.10
N ALA A 109 -14.87 2.78 10.47
CA ALA A 109 -13.50 3.29 10.51
C ALA A 109 -13.23 4.43 9.50
N GLY A 110 -14.22 4.82 8.69
CA GLY A 110 -14.14 5.90 7.71
C GLY A 110 -13.59 5.47 6.34
N PHE A 111 -13.73 4.18 6.00
CA PHE A 111 -13.39 3.60 4.71
C PHE A 111 -14.63 3.22 3.93
N THR A 112 -14.52 3.17 2.60
CA THR A 112 -15.62 2.73 1.73
C THR A 112 -15.19 1.50 0.94
N LEU A 113 -15.99 0.43 1.04
CA LEU A 113 -15.83 -0.74 0.18
C LEU A 113 -16.30 -0.39 -1.24
N ARG A 114 -15.42 -0.51 -2.23
CA ARG A 114 -15.75 -0.22 -3.63
C ARG A 114 -16.20 -1.46 -4.36
N GLN A 115 -16.75 -1.24 -5.56
CA GLN A 115 -17.11 -2.32 -6.47
C GLN A 115 -15.85 -3.02 -7.00
N PRO A 116 -15.89 -4.35 -7.23
CA PRO A 116 -14.77 -5.08 -7.84
C PRO A 116 -14.36 -4.50 -9.20
N GLY A 117 -13.06 -4.37 -9.43
CA GLY A 117 -12.49 -3.85 -10.67
C GLY A 117 -10.97 -3.67 -10.61
N CYS A 118 -10.36 -3.22 -11.70
CA CYS A 118 -8.90 -3.00 -11.73
C CYS A 118 -8.46 -1.83 -10.85
N SER A 119 -9.24 -0.74 -10.81
CA SER A 119 -8.94 0.46 -10.00
C SER A 119 -7.47 0.91 -10.13
N SER A 120 -6.85 1.39 -9.05
CA SER A 120 -5.44 1.82 -9.04
C SER A 120 -4.45 0.70 -9.34
N CYS A 121 -4.82 -0.59 -9.36
CA CYS A 121 -3.89 -1.67 -9.73
C CYS A 121 -3.39 -1.53 -11.18
N LEU A 122 -4.22 -0.97 -12.06
CA LEU A 122 -3.88 -0.68 -13.46
C LEU A 122 -3.98 0.82 -13.79
N ALA A 123 -4.72 1.59 -12.98
CA ALA A 123 -4.86 3.04 -13.07
C ALA A 123 -5.25 3.55 -14.48
N MET A 124 -6.15 2.82 -15.15
CA MET A 124 -6.75 3.24 -16.43
C MET A 124 -8.04 4.05 -16.25
N ASN A 125 -8.48 4.25 -15.01
CA ASN A 125 -9.65 5.01 -14.63
C ASN A 125 -9.24 6.26 -13.82
N GLU A 126 -10.20 6.91 -13.17
CA GLU A 126 -9.96 8.08 -12.32
C GLU A 126 -9.22 7.76 -11.01
N ASP A 127 -8.99 6.49 -10.70
CA ASP A 127 -8.25 6.07 -9.50
C ASP A 127 -6.73 6.17 -9.67
N LYS A 128 -6.26 7.06 -10.56
CA LYS A 128 -4.84 7.34 -10.76
C LYS A 128 -4.30 8.06 -9.54
N ILE A 129 -3.18 7.57 -9.04
CA ILE A 129 -2.41 8.24 -7.99
C ILE A 129 -1.65 9.39 -8.65
N PRO A 130 -1.76 10.64 -8.14
CA PRO A 130 -1.10 11.80 -8.74
C PRO A 130 0.43 11.71 -8.67
N PRO A 131 1.15 12.42 -9.57
CA PRO A 131 2.61 12.49 -9.54
C PRO A 131 3.16 12.93 -8.19
N GLY A 132 4.23 12.28 -7.72
CA GLY A 132 4.92 12.59 -6.48
C GLY A 132 4.25 12.08 -5.20
N LYS A 133 3.01 11.57 -5.28
CA LYS A 133 2.27 11.02 -4.14
C LYS A 133 2.75 9.62 -3.78
N TYR A 134 2.81 9.35 -2.47
CA TYR A 134 3.19 8.05 -1.94
C TYR A 134 1.98 7.15 -1.74
N ALA A 135 2.08 5.92 -2.24
CA ALA A 135 1.04 4.92 -2.14
C ALA A 135 1.56 3.65 -1.47
N VAL A 136 0.87 3.17 -0.45
CA VAL A 136 1.06 1.81 0.09
C VAL A 136 0.02 0.90 -0.55
N SER A 137 0.48 -0.11 -1.27
CA SER A 137 -0.37 -0.90 -2.16
C SER A 137 -0.21 -2.39 -1.91
N THR A 138 -1.32 -3.11 -1.85
CA THR A 138 -1.32 -4.57 -1.82
C THR A 138 -1.29 -5.19 -3.21
N SER A 139 -1.04 -4.41 -4.26
CA SER A 139 -0.82 -4.96 -5.60
C SER A 139 0.43 -5.84 -5.63
N ASN A 140 0.63 -6.58 -6.72
CA ASN A 140 1.86 -7.35 -6.95
C ASN A 140 2.89 -6.65 -7.84
N ARG A 141 2.60 -5.41 -8.29
CA ARG A 141 3.45 -4.66 -9.24
C ARG A 141 3.50 -3.18 -8.89
N ASN A 142 4.69 -2.60 -8.90
CA ASN A 142 4.93 -1.19 -8.62
C ASN A 142 5.97 -0.54 -9.56
N PHE A 143 6.09 -1.04 -10.79
CA PHE A 143 6.92 -0.38 -11.80
C PHE A 143 6.45 1.05 -12.07
N GLU A 144 7.38 1.89 -12.51
CA GLU A 144 7.16 3.31 -12.75
C GLU A 144 5.91 3.53 -13.62
N GLY A 145 4.98 4.37 -13.15
CA GLY A 145 3.74 4.67 -13.86
C GLY A 145 2.59 3.68 -13.64
N ARG A 146 2.80 2.55 -12.94
CA ARG A 146 1.80 1.48 -12.81
C ARG A 146 0.48 1.93 -12.19
N GLN A 147 0.53 2.69 -11.10
CA GLN A 147 -0.67 3.21 -10.43
C GLN A 147 -0.99 4.66 -10.81
N GLY A 148 -0.30 5.20 -11.82
CA GLY A 148 -0.37 6.60 -12.24
C GLY A 148 1.02 7.12 -12.64
N PRO A 149 1.14 7.96 -13.68
CA PRO A 149 2.42 8.58 -14.04
C PRO A 149 3.03 9.35 -12.86
N GLY A 150 4.26 9.00 -12.49
CA GLY A 150 4.97 9.62 -11.36
C GLY A 150 4.48 9.22 -9.96
N ALA A 151 3.54 8.27 -9.83
CA ALA A 151 3.11 7.76 -8.54
C ALA A 151 4.21 6.93 -7.87
N ARG A 152 4.47 7.16 -6.58
CA ARG A 152 5.52 6.48 -5.81
C ARG A 152 4.92 5.33 -4.99
N THR A 153 4.90 4.14 -5.57
CA THR A 153 4.19 2.99 -5.01
C THR A 153 5.11 2.04 -4.24
N LEU A 154 4.81 1.81 -2.97
CA LEU A 154 5.41 0.79 -2.13
C LEU A 154 4.47 -0.41 -2.02
N LEU A 155 4.97 -1.60 -2.33
CA LEU A 155 4.22 -2.85 -2.15
C LEU A 155 4.31 -3.29 -0.70
N ALA A 156 3.19 -3.67 -0.12
CA ALA A 156 3.10 -4.11 1.27
C ALA A 156 1.97 -5.14 1.49
N SER A 157 1.98 -5.78 2.66
CA SER A 157 0.91 -6.68 3.08
C SER A 157 -0.39 -5.93 3.37
N PRO A 158 -1.57 -6.60 3.40
CA PRO A 158 -2.83 -6.00 3.85
C PRO A 158 -2.74 -5.38 5.25
N LEU A 159 -1.98 -6.00 6.16
CA LEU A 159 -1.83 -5.53 7.53
C LEU A 159 -1.00 -4.23 7.60
N THR A 160 0.10 -4.15 6.86
CA THR A 160 0.92 -2.93 6.72
C THR A 160 0.13 -1.82 6.04
N ALA A 161 -0.67 -2.14 5.01
CA ALA A 161 -1.56 -1.19 4.38
C ALA A 161 -2.62 -0.63 5.35
N ALA A 162 -3.18 -1.48 6.22
CA ALA A 162 -4.11 -1.06 7.26
C ALA A 162 -3.46 -0.11 8.29
N ALA A 163 -2.25 -0.43 8.75
CA ALA A 163 -1.47 0.45 9.63
C ALA A 163 -1.21 1.82 8.99
N ALA A 164 -0.81 1.85 7.72
CA ALA A 164 -0.62 3.09 6.97
C ALA A 164 -1.93 3.89 6.80
N ALA A 165 -3.05 3.20 6.57
CA ALA A 165 -4.36 3.83 6.42
C ALA A 165 -4.85 4.53 7.69
N VAL A 166 -4.51 3.99 8.86
CA VAL A 166 -4.87 4.54 10.17
C VAL A 166 -3.90 5.64 10.62
N THR A 167 -2.61 5.54 10.26
CA THR A 167 -1.57 6.46 10.77
C THR A 167 -1.16 7.55 9.79
N GLY A 168 -1.46 7.41 8.50
CA GLY A 168 -1.04 8.35 7.45
C GLY A 168 0.44 8.33 7.14
N LYS A 169 1.15 7.31 7.60
CA LYS A 169 2.59 7.11 7.39
C LYS A 169 2.91 5.62 7.28
N ILE A 170 4.09 5.30 6.77
CA ILE A 170 4.59 3.91 6.78
C ILE A 170 4.81 3.52 8.24
N THR A 171 4.10 2.49 8.71
CA THR A 171 4.06 2.11 10.12
C THR A 171 4.12 0.60 10.25
N ASP A 172 4.94 0.10 11.19
CA ASP A 172 4.91 -1.30 11.61
C ASP A 172 3.57 -1.60 12.30
N PRO A 173 2.75 -2.53 11.77
CA PRO A 173 1.51 -2.92 12.45
C PRO A 173 1.72 -3.44 13.87
N GLY A 174 2.89 -4.02 14.18
CA GLY A 174 3.23 -4.53 15.50
C GLY A 174 3.19 -3.45 16.59
N GLU A 175 3.57 -2.22 16.26
CA GLU A 175 3.50 -1.07 17.17
C GLU A 175 2.07 -0.74 17.62
N LEU A 176 1.06 -1.13 16.82
CA LEU A 176 -0.35 -0.84 17.07
C LEU A 176 -1.13 -2.07 17.57
N LEU A 177 -0.50 -3.24 17.65
CA LEU A 177 -1.14 -4.47 18.14
C LEU A 177 -0.79 -4.78 19.59
N GLN A 178 0.06 -3.97 20.22
CA GLN A 178 0.51 -4.13 21.60
C GLN A 178 -0.37 -3.41 22.63
N ASP A 179 -1.55 -2.92 22.23
CA ASP A 179 -2.55 -2.28 23.10
C ASP A 179 -3.70 -3.23 23.46
#